data_AF-A0A954L6J6-F1
#
_entry.id   AF-A0A954L6J6-F1
#
_cell.length_a   1.000
_cell.length_b   1.000
_cell.length_c   1.000
_cell.angle_alpha   90.00
_cell.angle_beta   90.00
_cell.angle_gamma   90.00
#
_symmetry.space_group_name_H-M   'P 1'
#
loop_
_entity.id
_entity.type
_entity.pdbx_description
1 polymer ?
#
loop_
_entity_poly.entity_id
_entity_poly.type
_entity_poly.pdbx_seq_one_letter_code
_entity_poly.pdbx_strand_id
1 'polypeptide(L)'
;MSWRQPRVYLAGKISKTDWRFDLVSQLRGAEFGRPIDCGPFIYMGPYFIACDHGCGHQPGGHGLHHNACTEPLGAPTRWSVPALCHRWISQSDLLFAWIDGPDCFNTLIEIGWAQQLGLRTYISFRNWWL
;
A
#
# COMPACT_ATOMS: atom_id res chain seq x y z
N MET A 1 20.29 0.08 -24.18
CA MET A 1 19.00 0.37 -23.53
C MET A 1 19.23 0.37 -22.04
N SER A 2 19.05 1.52 -21.38
CA SER A 2 19.09 1.59 -19.91
C SER A 2 17.75 1.08 -19.38
N TRP A 3 17.76 -0.02 -18.64
CA TRP A 3 16.56 -0.50 -17.94
C TRP A 3 16.24 0.45 -16.79
N ARG A 4 15.06 1.08 -16.82
CA ARG A 4 14.55 1.80 -15.66
C ARG A 4 13.96 0.79 -14.69
N GLN A 5 14.28 0.94 -13.41
CA GLN A 5 13.70 0.13 -12.34
C GLN A 5 12.16 0.29 -12.31
N PRO A 6 11.40 -0.81 -12.24
CA PRO A 6 9.94 -0.77 -12.29
C PRO A 6 9.35 -0.17 -11.01
N ARG A 7 8.29 0.63 -11.17
CA ARG A 7 7.50 1.19 -10.06
C ARG A 7 6.32 0.27 -9.77
N VAL A 8 6.26 -0.27 -8.57
CA VAL A 8 5.34 -1.35 -8.21
C VAL A 8 4.41 -0.90 -7.08
N TYR A 9 3.11 -0.88 -7.37
CA TYR A 9 2.09 -0.71 -6.34
C TYR A 9 1.74 -2.07 -5.73
N LEU A 10 1.95 -2.24 -4.43
CA LEU A 10 1.68 -3.50 -3.72
C LEU A 10 0.33 -3.38 -3.02
N ALA A 11 -0.77 -3.64 -3.71
CA ALA A 11 -2.13 -3.61 -3.15
C ALA A 11 -2.42 -4.83 -2.25
N GLY A 12 -3.35 -4.68 -1.32
CA GLY A 12 -3.71 -5.69 -0.33
C GLY A 12 -4.11 -5.08 1.01
N LYS A 13 -4.80 -5.84 1.85
CA LYS A 13 -5.23 -5.38 3.17
C LYS A 13 -4.02 -4.91 3.98
N ILE A 14 -4.18 -3.77 4.65
CA ILE A 14 -3.17 -3.25 5.58
C ILE A 14 -3.40 -3.86 6.94
N SER A 15 -2.34 -4.42 7.52
CA SER A 15 -2.37 -5.00 8.86
C SER A 15 -1.18 -4.57 9.70
N LYS A 16 -1.24 -4.84 11.02
CA LYS A 16 -0.15 -4.55 11.96
C LYS A 16 1.13 -5.32 11.60
N THR A 17 0.98 -6.54 11.10
CA THR A 17 2.06 -7.43 10.64
C THR A 17 1.93 -7.63 9.14
N ASP A 18 2.11 -6.55 8.40
CA ASP A 18 1.90 -6.50 6.96
C ASP A 18 2.93 -7.33 6.19
N TRP A 19 2.49 -8.15 5.24
CA TRP A 19 3.35 -8.97 4.39
C TRP A 19 4.35 -8.14 3.57
N ARG A 20 4.07 -6.85 3.36
CA ARG A 20 4.99 -5.93 2.69
C ARG A 20 6.28 -5.74 3.47
N PHE A 21 6.31 -5.98 4.79
CA PHE A 21 7.56 -5.90 5.56
C PHE A 21 8.62 -6.91 5.10
N ASP A 22 8.19 -8.05 4.57
CA ASP A 22 9.11 -9.09 4.07
C ASP A 22 9.71 -8.71 2.70
N LEU A 23 9.04 -7.83 1.95
CA LEU A 23 9.50 -7.36 0.63
C LEU A 23 10.14 -5.97 0.66
N VAL A 24 9.73 -5.14 1.60
CA VAL A 24 10.12 -3.73 1.74
C VAL A 24 10.67 -3.56 3.15
N SER A 25 11.91 -4.03 3.37
CA SER A 25 12.57 -4.03 4.68
C SER A 25 12.68 -2.64 5.31
N GLN A 26 12.79 -1.60 4.47
CA GLN A 26 12.87 -0.19 4.87
C GLN A 26 11.51 0.42 5.23
N LEU A 27 10.40 -0.30 5.03
CA LEU A 27 9.06 0.23 5.26
C LEU A 27 8.84 0.66 6.72
N ARG A 28 9.54 -0.01 7.66
CA ARG A 28 9.60 0.40 9.07
C ARG A 28 10.49 1.63 9.20
N GLY A 29 9.88 2.79 9.46
CA GLY A 29 10.60 4.06 9.61
C GLY A 29 10.83 4.82 8.32
N ALA A 30 10.28 4.36 7.18
CA ALA A 30 10.25 5.15 5.96
C ALA A 30 9.49 6.45 6.17
N GLU A 31 9.95 7.53 5.53
CA GLU A 31 9.23 8.79 5.50
C GLU A 31 7.87 8.59 4.82
N PHE A 32 6.82 9.02 5.51
CA PHE A 32 5.47 8.90 5.00
C PHE A 32 5.30 9.61 3.65
N GLY A 33 4.69 8.93 2.68
CA GLY A 33 4.34 9.51 1.39
C GLY A 33 5.49 9.68 0.41
N ARG A 34 6.58 8.92 0.58
CA ARG A 34 7.65 8.82 -0.41
C ARG A 34 7.76 7.40 -1.01
N PRO A 35 8.06 7.27 -2.31
CA PRO A 35 8.45 5.98 -2.88
C PRO A 35 9.71 5.44 -2.19
N ILE A 36 9.80 4.12 -2.06
CA ILE A 36 10.95 3.45 -1.43
C ILE A 36 11.71 2.65 -2.49
N ASP A 37 12.99 2.95 -2.66
CA ASP A 37 13.87 2.15 -3.52
C ASP A 37 14.21 0.83 -2.81
N CYS A 38 13.75 -0.28 -3.38
CA CYS A 38 13.96 -1.62 -2.84
C CYS A 38 15.13 -2.35 -3.52
N GLY A 39 15.76 -1.76 -4.54
CA GLY A 39 16.76 -2.39 -5.41
C GLY A 39 16.18 -2.90 -6.74
N PRO A 40 15.41 -4.01 -6.77
CA PRO A 40 14.86 -4.53 -8.02
C PRO A 40 13.58 -3.79 -8.47
N PHE A 41 12.94 -3.02 -7.59
CA PHE A 41 11.74 -2.22 -7.88
C PHE A 41 11.63 -1.01 -6.94
N ILE A 42 10.81 -0.04 -7.31
CA ILE A 42 10.44 1.11 -6.48
C ILE A 42 9.05 0.84 -5.91
N TYR A 43 8.92 0.79 -4.59
CA TYR A 43 7.64 0.63 -3.90
C TYR A 43 6.81 1.91 -4.01
N MET A 44 5.56 1.75 -4.45
CA MET A 44 4.62 2.83 -4.71
C MET A 44 3.38 2.79 -3.82
N GLY A 45 3.41 2.10 -2.68
CA GLY A 45 2.29 2.09 -1.74
C GLY A 45 1.59 0.74 -1.55
N PRO A 46 0.51 0.73 -0.75
CA PRO A 46 -0.39 1.84 -0.39
C PRO A 46 0.18 2.89 0.59
N TYR A 47 -0.54 4.02 0.70
CA TYR A 47 -0.27 5.08 1.67
C TYR A 47 -0.72 4.66 3.08
N PHE A 48 0.17 4.13 3.91
CA PHE A 48 -0.18 3.84 5.32
C PHE A 48 0.99 4.10 6.26
N ILE A 49 0.68 4.32 7.55
CA ILE A 49 1.71 4.33 8.60
C ILE A 49 2.01 2.89 8.96
N ALA A 50 3.25 2.47 8.69
CA ALA A 50 3.79 1.19 9.12
C ALA A 50 4.14 1.22 10.61
N CYS A 51 3.14 1.07 11.49
CA CYS A 51 3.33 1.07 12.94
C CYS A 51 2.86 -0.25 13.56
N ASP A 52 3.83 -1.03 14.06
CA ASP A 52 3.59 -2.30 14.77
C ASP A 52 3.08 -2.11 16.21
N HIS A 53 2.69 -0.90 16.61
CA HIS A 53 2.00 -0.65 17.88
C HIS A 53 0.48 -0.85 17.74
N GLY A 54 -0.06 -0.84 16.51
CA GLY A 54 -1.49 -1.07 16.25
C GLY A 54 -2.41 0.14 16.50
N CYS A 55 -1.88 1.28 16.96
CA CYS A 55 -2.65 2.48 17.30
C CYS A 55 -3.47 3.04 16.12
N GLY A 56 -2.96 2.93 14.89
CA GLY A 56 -3.64 3.39 13.65
C GLY A 56 -4.34 2.29 12.83
N HIS A 57 -4.24 1.02 13.23
CA HIS A 57 -4.63 -0.15 12.40
C HIS A 57 -6.03 -0.70 12.70
N GLN A 58 -6.99 0.15 13.09
CA GLN A 58 -8.38 -0.26 13.26
C GLN A 58 -9.07 -0.48 11.89
N PRO A 59 -10.16 -1.28 11.81
CA PRO A 59 -10.91 -1.49 10.57
C PRO A 59 -11.26 -0.16 9.87
N GLY A 60 -10.99 -0.09 8.56
CA GLY A 60 -11.25 1.11 7.75
C GLY A 60 -10.30 2.30 7.98
N GLY A 61 -9.28 2.16 8.83
CA GLY A 61 -8.37 3.28 9.19
C GLY A 61 -7.16 3.46 8.29
N HIS A 62 -6.79 2.46 7.48
CA HIS A 62 -5.61 2.50 6.58
C HIS A 62 -4.30 2.89 7.31
N GLY A 63 -4.17 2.56 8.60
CA GLY A 63 -3.03 2.97 9.42
C GLY A 63 -3.07 4.41 9.96
N LEU A 64 -4.13 5.18 9.69
CA LEU A 64 -4.25 6.62 10.02
C LEU A 64 -5.37 6.94 11.03
N HIS A 65 -5.76 6.01 11.91
CA HIS A 65 -6.73 6.37 12.95
C HIS A 65 -6.12 7.27 14.03
N HIS A 66 -6.80 8.39 14.27
CA HIS A 66 -6.51 9.45 15.26
C HIS A 66 -6.36 8.95 16.70
N ASN A 67 -5.23 8.34 17.05
CA ASN A 67 -4.89 8.06 18.44
C ASN A 67 -3.39 8.26 18.68
N ALA A 68 -3.04 9.46 19.17
CA ALA A 68 -1.94 9.91 20.04
C ALA A 68 -0.48 9.43 19.84
N CYS A 69 -0.21 8.37 19.08
CA CYS A 69 1.13 7.86 18.84
C CYS A 69 1.56 8.29 17.44
N THR A 70 2.18 9.48 17.37
CA THR A 70 2.95 10.00 16.23
C THR A 70 2.18 10.21 14.93
N GLU A 71 1.25 11.17 14.92
CA GLU A 71 0.99 11.91 13.68
C GLU A 71 2.15 12.90 13.50
N PRO A 72 3.02 12.79 12.47
CA PRO A 72 3.81 13.94 12.09
C PRO A 72 2.83 15.07 11.72
N LEU A 73 3.06 16.28 12.24
CA LEU A 73 2.32 17.49 11.86
C LEU A 73 2.18 17.54 10.32
N GLY A 74 0.94 17.46 9.81
CA GLY A 74 0.66 17.45 8.36
C GLY A 74 0.30 16.09 7.76
N ALA A 75 0.11 15.03 8.57
CA ALA A 75 -0.40 13.76 8.08
C ALA A 75 -1.77 13.93 7.38
N PRO A 76 -1.99 13.27 6.22
CA PRO A 76 -3.23 13.37 5.48
C PRO A 76 -4.41 12.83 6.28
N THR A 77 -5.57 13.47 6.16
CA THR A 77 -6.80 12.91 6.73
C THR A 77 -7.13 11.58 6.05
N ARG A 78 -7.81 10.67 6.76
CA ARG A 78 -8.28 9.38 6.21
C ARG A 78 -9.01 9.51 4.87
N TRP A 79 -9.67 10.63 4.65
CA TRP A 79 -10.46 10.92 3.44
C TRP A 79 -9.62 11.26 2.23
N SER A 80 -8.38 11.73 2.44
CA SER A 80 -7.44 12.05 1.37
C SER A 80 -6.64 10.82 0.89
N VAL A 81 -6.58 9.77 1.71
CA VAL A 81 -5.83 8.53 1.41
C VAL A 81 -6.25 7.89 0.09
N PRO A 82 -7.55 7.69 -0.22
CA PRO A 82 -7.92 7.10 -1.51
C PRO A 82 -7.39 7.89 -2.71
N ALA A 83 -7.41 9.22 -2.64
CA ALA A 83 -6.89 10.09 -3.71
C ALA A 83 -5.36 10.00 -3.83
N LEU A 84 -4.65 9.88 -2.70
CA LEU A 84 -3.20 9.67 -2.66
C LEU A 84 -2.81 8.30 -3.24
N CYS A 85 -3.50 7.22 -2.84
CA CYS A 85 -3.32 5.88 -3.41
C CYS A 85 -3.58 5.88 -4.92
N HIS A 86 -4.67 6.49 -5.38
CA HIS A 86 -4.97 6.63 -6.81
C HIS A 86 -3.84 7.34 -7.58
N ARG A 87 -3.27 8.43 -7.02
CA ARG A 87 -2.12 9.11 -7.61
C ARG A 87 -0.88 8.24 -7.71
N TRP A 88 -0.63 7.37 -6.73
CA TRP A 88 0.51 6.46 -6.78
C TRP A 88 0.30 5.31 -7.76
N ILE A 89 -0.92 4.79 -7.88
CA ILE A 89 -1.28 3.81 -8.90
C ILE A 89 -1.06 4.39 -10.30
N SER A 90 -1.49 5.63 -10.57
CA SER A 90 -1.29 6.26 -11.89
C SER A 90 0.16 6.57 -12.24
N GLN A 91 1.07 6.50 -11.27
CA GLN A 91 2.51 6.66 -11.46
C GLN A 91 3.28 5.33 -11.43
N SER A 92 2.58 4.20 -11.28
CA SER A 92 3.18 2.88 -11.21
C SER A 92 3.25 2.24 -12.59
N ASP A 93 4.22 1.34 -12.78
CA ASP A 93 4.34 0.56 -14.01
C ASP A 93 3.50 -0.73 -13.93
N LEU A 94 3.26 -1.23 -12.71
CA LEU A 94 2.39 -2.38 -12.45
C LEU A 94 1.76 -2.34 -11.05
N LEU A 95 0.65 -3.06 -10.90
CA LEU A 95 0.00 -3.32 -9.62
C LEU A 95 0.09 -4.83 -9.30
N PHE A 96 0.52 -5.16 -8.09
CA PHE A 96 0.39 -6.51 -7.54
C PHE A 96 -0.60 -6.45 -6.38
N ALA A 97 -1.63 -7.28 -6.40
CA ALA A 97 -2.64 -7.37 -5.35
C ALA A 97 -2.54 -8.70 -4.60
N TRP A 98 -2.31 -8.63 -3.29
CA TRP A 98 -2.45 -9.76 -2.38
C TRP A 98 -3.84 -9.74 -1.72
N ILE A 99 -4.68 -10.70 -2.11
CA ILE A 99 -6.05 -10.85 -1.63
C ILE A 99 -6.05 -11.86 -0.48
N ASP A 100 -6.01 -11.33 0.74
CA ASP A 100 -6.01 -12.08 1.98
C ASP A 100 -7.31 -11.91 2.79
N GLY A 101 -8.42 -11.67 2.12
CA GLY A 101 -9.75 -11.80 2.72
C GLY A 101 -10.84 -11.22 1.84
N PRO A 102 -12.12 -11.56 2.09
CA PRO A 102 -13.24 -10.96 1.37
C PRO A 102 -13.45 -9.48 1.73
N ASP A 103 -12.80 -8.97 2.79
CA ASP A 103 -12.96 -7.62 3.31
C ASP A 103 -11.84 -6.65 2.87
N CYS A 104 -11.07 -7.00 1.82
CA CYS A 104 -10.08 -6.14 1.20
C CYS A 104 -10.71 -5.07 0.25
N PHE A 105 -11.80 -4.43 0.66
CA PHE A 105 -12.63 -3.57 -0.20
C PHE A 105 -11.85 -2.46 -0.91
N ASN A 106 -10.92 -1.79 -0.21
CA ASN A 106 -10.08 -0.76 -0.82
C ASN A 106 -9.19 -1.34 -1.92
N THR A 107 -8.66 -2.55 -1.73
CA THR A 107 -7.86 -3.24 -2.75
C THR A 107 -8.67 -3.58 -3.98
N LEU A 108 -9.95 -3.93 -3.84
CA LEU A 108 -10.83 -4.12 -5.00
C LEU A 108 -11.02 -2.82 -5.80
N ILE A 109 -11.13 -1.67 -5.10
CA ILE A 109 -11.19 -0.35 -5.74
C ILE A 109 -9.86 -0.03 -6.45
N GLU A 110 -8.72 -0.28 -5.80
CA GLU A 110 -7.37 -0.07 -6.36
C GLU A 110 -7.14 -0.90 -7.63
N ILE A 111 -7.59 -2.16 -7.65
CA ILE A 111 -7.58 -3.02 -8.84
C ILE A 111 -8.41 -2.39 -9.95
N GLY A 112 -9.63 -1.90 -9.64
CA GLY A 112 -10.48 -1.20 -10.60
C GLY A 112 -9.81 0.01 -11.25
N TRP A 113 -9.14 0.84 -10.44
CA TRP A 113 -8.36 1.97 -10.95
C TRP A 113 -7.19 1.54 -11.83
N ALA A 114 -6.44 0.52 -11.43
CA ALA A 114 -5.34 0.00 -12.25
C ALA A 114 -5.84 -0.56 -13.59
N GLN A 115 -6.97 -1.25 -13.61
CA GLN A 115 -7.61 -1.71 -14.84
C GLN A 115 -8.02 -0.53 -15.74
N GLN A 116 -8.64 0.52 -15.19
CA GLN A 116 -9.01 1.73 -15.92
C GLN A 116 -7.80 2.41 -16.58
N LEU A 117 -6.64 2.38 -15.92
CA LEU A 117 -5.40 2.98 -16.40
C LEU A 117 -4.61 2.07 -17.37
N GLY A 118 -5.07 0.84 -17.63
CA GLY A 118 -4.35 -0.14 -18.43
C GLY A 118 -3.08 -0.65 -17.76
N LEU A 119 -2.97 -0.53 -16.44
CA LEU A 119 -1.81 -1.00 -15.68
C LEU A 119 -1.74 -2.53 -15.68
N ARG A 120 -0.54 -3.07 -15.85
CA ARG A 120 -0.34 -4.51 -15.70
C ARG A 120 -0.66 -4.90 -14.25
N THR A 121 -1.67 -5.76 -14.09
CA THR A 121 -2.20 -6.13 -12.77
C THR A 121 -2.01 -7.62 -12.53
N TYR A 122 -1.32 -7.97 -11.46
CA TYR A 122 -1.15 -9.34 -10.99
C TYR A 122 -1.95 -9.52 -9.70
N ILE A 123 -2.75 -10.56 -9.62
CA ILE A 123 -3.59 -10.85 -8.44
C ILE A 123 -3.20 -12.21 -7.90
N SER A 124 -2.95 -12.28 -6.60
CA SER A 124 -2.68 -13.51 -5.89
C SER A 124 -3.58 -13.61 -4.66
N PHE A 125 -4.00 -14.83 -4.33
CA PHE A 125 -4.92 -15.10 -3.24
C PHE A 125 -4.21 -15.89 -2.16
N ARG A 126 -4.41 -15.50 -0.90
CA ARG A 126 -4.08 -16.39 0.21
C ARG A 126 -4.93 -17.65 0.08
N ASN A 127 -4.33 -18.82 0.20
CA ASN A 127 -5.08 -20.06 0.16
C ASN A 127 -5.84 -20.22 1.49
N TRP A 128 -7.19 -20.21 1.43
CA TRP A 128 -8.09 -20.35 2.59
C TRP A 128 -8.50 -21.79 2.87
N TRP A 129 -8.13 -22.70 1.97
CA TRP A 129 -8.67 -24.04 1.87
C TRP A 129 -7.67 -25.13 2.30
N LEU A 130 -6.60 -24.74 3.01
CA LEU A 130 -5.63 -25.62 3.65
C LEU A 130 -5.46 -25.19 5.10
#